data_AF-A0A6A4LJH6-F1
#
_entry.id   AF-A0A6A4LJH6-F1
#
_cell.length_a   1.000
_cell.length_b   1.000
_cell.length_c   1.000
_cell.angle_alpha   90.00
_cell.angle_beta   90.00
_cell.angle_gamma   90.00
#
_symmetry.space_group_name_H-M   'P 1'
#
loop_
_entity.id
_entity.type
_entity.pdbx_description
1 polymer ?
#
loop_
_entity_poly.entity_id
_entity_poly.type
_entity_poly.pdbx_seq_one_letter_code
_entity_poly.pdbx_strand_id
1 'polypeptide(L)'
;DFRVDEFWDIAASGGWRPSSAPRSNWPSPPVRSNGFLRVRCNGGLNQQRSAICNAVLAARIMNATLVLPELDANSFWHDDSGFQGIYDVEHFIKSLRYDVHIVEKLPEIQKNGNTKKMKAYQVRPPRDAPISWYTTVALEKMKEHGAIYLTPFSHRLAEEIDNHEYQRLRCRVNYHALRFKPHIMHLSNSIINQLRAQGHFMAIHLRFEMDMLAFAGYVHTLTLFSCIQGYNSIG
;
A
#
# COMPACT_ATOMS: atom_id res chain seq x y z
N ASP A 1 -11.60 -40.25 7.88
CA ASP A 1 -12.48 -39.38 8.68
C ASP A 1 -12.01 -37.95 8.66
N PHE A 2 -12.83 -37.07 8.10
CA PHE A 2 -12.67 -35.62 8.19
C PHE A 2 -13.38 -35.17 9.46
N ARG A 3 -12.65 -34.62 10.44
CA ARG A 3 -13.27 -34.10 11.67
C ARG A 3 -13.77 -32.70 11.41
N VAL A 4 -15.08 -32.52 11.39
CA VAL A 4 -15.73 -31.22 11.13
C VAL A 4 -15.32 -30.16 12.16
N ASP A 5 -14.97 -30.56 13.38
CA ASP A 5 -14.51 -29.62 14.42
C ASP A 5 -13.12 -29.05 14.10
N GLU A 6 -12.21 -29.84 13.52
CA GLU A 6 -10.88 -29.36 13.08
C GLU A 6 -10.96 -28.40 11.89
N PHE A 7 -12.06 -28.43 11.13
CA PHE A 7 -12.24 -27.55 9.98
C PHE A 7 -12.34 -26.07 10.39
N TRP A 8 -12.87 -25.82 11.59
CA TRP A 8 -13.08 -24.47 12.11
C TRP A 8 -11.87 -23.94 12.91
N ASP A 9 -10.88 -24.79 13.15
CA ASP A 9 -9.64 -24.39 13.81
C ASP A 9 -8.76 -23.55 12.88
N ILE A 10 -7.91 -22.71 13.49
CA ILE A 10 -6.90 -21.95 12.76
C ILE A 10 -5.91 -22.95 12.14
N ALA A 11 -5.74 -22.88 10.82
CA ALA A 11 -4.78 -23.72 10.12
C ALA A 11 -3.37 -23.57 10.73
N ALA A 12 -2.65 -24.69 10.86
CA ALA A 12 -1.29 -24.67 11.38
C ALA A 12 -0.40 -23.78 10.51
N SER A 13 0.28 -22.80 11.11
CA SER A 13 1.11 -21.83 10.38
C SER A 13 2.34 -22.44 9.71
N GLY A 14 2.62 -23.73 9.87
CA GLY A 14 3.77 -24.41 9.27
C GLY A 14 5.12 -23.82 9.67
N GLY A 15 5.19 -23.13 10.81
CA GLY A 15 6.38 -22.40 11.27
C GLY A 15 6.56 -21.00 10.68
N TRP A 16 5.68 -20.58 9.75
CA TRP A 16 5.62 -19.20 9.27
C TRP A 16 5.14 -18.28 10.38
N ARG A 17 5.70 -17.07 10.40
CA ARG A 17 5.42 -16.06 11.42
C ARG A 17 5.21 -14.73 10.73
N PRO A 18 4.19 -13.94 11.11
CA PRO A 18 4.07 -12.56 10.65
C PRO A 18 5.37 -11.80 10.89
N SER A 19 5.83 -11.08 9.86
CA SER A 19 7.09 -10.35 9.90
C SER A 19 6.88 -8.92 9.41
N SER A 20 6.36 -8.07 10.29
CA SER A 20 6.14 -6.64 10.06
C SER A 20 6.96 -5.75 11.01
N ALA A 21 7.38 -6.26 12.17
CA ALA A 21 8.25 -5.54 13.09
C ALA A 21 9.69 -5.48 12.54
N PRO A 22 10.39 -4.33 12.65
CA PRO A 22 11.80 -4.26 12.26
C PRO A 22 12.64 -5.24 13.08
N ARG A 23 13.62 -5.92 12.45
CA ARG A 23 14.47 -6.90 13.16
C ARG A 23 15.89 -6.41 13.45
N SER A 24 16.35 -5.38 12.75
CA SER A 24 17.67 -4.77 12.92
C SER A 24 17.56 -3.34 13.45
N ASN A 25 18.70 -2.65 13.60
CA ASN A 25 18.71 -1.21 13.87
C ASN A 25 18.09 -0.49 12.67
N TRP A 26 16.79 -0.21 12.76
CA TRP A 26 16.00 0.53 11.79
C TRP A 26 15.91 1.99 12.28
N PRO A 27 16.83 2.86 11.86
CA PRO A 27 16.92 4.20 12.42
C PRO A 27 15.69 5.02 12.04
N SER A 28 15.25 5.88 12.96
CA SER A 28 14.22 6.88 12.66
C SER A 28 14.66 7.75 11.47
N PRO A 29 13.71 8.23 10.65
CA PRO A 29 14.03 9.12 9.55
C PRO A 29 14.75 10.37 10.08
N PRO A 30 15.81 10.84 9.39
CA PRO A 30 16.48 12.11 9.68
C PRO A 30 15.50 13.26 9.87
N VAL A 31 15.82 14.21 10.75
CA VAL A 31 14.99 15.39 11.03
C VAL A 31 14.77 16.23 9.77
N ARG A 32 15.77 16.29 8.89
CA ARG A 32 15.70 16.99 7.61
C ARG A 32 15.57 15.99 6.46
N SER A 33 14.48 16.08 5.70
CA SER A 33 14.27 15.29 4.48
C SER A 33 14.91 15.93 3.24
N ASN A 34 15.12 15.13 2.19
CA ASN A 34 15.63 15.61 0.89
C ASN A 34 14.61 16.43 0.08
N GLY A 35 13.32 16.35 0.42
CA GLY A 35 12.23 17.05 -0.26
C GLY A 35 10.89 16.37 -0.01
N PHE A 36 9.88 16.72 -0.80
CA PHE A 36 8.53 16.18 -0.69
C PHE A 36 8.21 15.22 -1.83
N LEU A 37 7.62 14.07 -1.48
CA LEU A 37 7.12 13.10 -2.43
C LEU A 37 5.60 13.14 -2.47
N ARG A 38 5.03 13.49 -3.61
CA ARG A 38 3.62 13.23 -3.94
C ARG A 38 3.52 12.01 -4.84
N VAL A 39 2.46 11.23 -4.66
CA VAL A 39 2.17 10.07 -5.50
C VAL A 39 0.69 10.05 -5.87
N ARG A 40 0.39 9.61 -7.09
CA ARG A 40 -0.97 9.21 -7.48
C ARG A 40 -1.04 7.70 -7.59
N CYS A 41 -1.75 7.04 -6.70
CA CYS A 41 -2.01 5.61 -6.72
C CYS A 41 -3.14 5.32 -7.71
N ASN A 42 -2.85 4.61 -8.79
CA ASN A 42 -3.83 4.32 -9.86
C ASN A 42 -4.16 2.82 -9.88
N GLY A 43 -5.25 2.44 -10.54
CA GLY A 43 -5.74 1.05 -10.63
C GLY A 43 -6.87 0.74 -9.65
N GLY A 44 -7.23 -0.53 -9.50
CA GLY A 44 -8.27 -0.96 -8.54
C GLY A 44 -7.83 -0.82 -7.07
N LEU A 45 -8.76 -0.88 -6.11
CA LEU A 45 -8.49 -0.61 -4.68
C LEU A 45 -7.32 -1.43 -4.11
N ASN A 46 -7.21 -2.72 -4.46
CA ASN A 46 -6.09 -3.55 -4.02
C ASN A 46 -4.75 -3.13 -4.65
N GLN A 47 -4.75 -2.70 -5.92
CA GLN A 47 -3.55 -2.17 -6.58
C GLN A 47 -3.14 -0.83 -5.96
N GLN A 48 -4.11 0.03 -5.64
CA GLN A 48 -3.86 1.29 -4.95
C GLN A 48 -3.28 1.04 -3.55
N ARG A 49 -3.77 0.03 -2.83
CA ARG A 49 -3.23 -0.40 -1.53
C ARG A 49 -1.75 -0.81 -1.63
N SER A 50 -1.38 -1.62 -2.63
CA SER A 50 0.02 -1.95 -2.90
C SER A 50 0.85 -0.73 -3.32
N ALA A 51 0.27 0.18 -4.11
CA ALA A 51 0.91 1.43 -4.50
C ALA A 51 1.22 2.34 -3.31
N ILE A 52 0.33 2.44 -2.31
CA ILE A 52 0.59 3.19 -1.07
C ILE A 52 1.77 2.58 -0.31
N CYS A 53 1.84 1.25 -0.20
CA CYS A 53 2.96 0.55 0.44
C CYS A 53 4.29 0.89 -0.25
N ASN A 54 4.29 0.87 -1.58
CA ASN A 54 5.44 1.27 -2.39
C ASN A 54 5.79 2.75 -2.29
N ALA A 55 4.81 3.64 -2.09
CA ALA A 55 5.05 5.07 -1.92
C ALA A 55 5.73 5.38 -0.59
N VAL A 56 5.30 4.73 0.50
CA VAL A 56 5.97 4.81 1.81
C VAL A 56 7.41 4.30 1.70
N LEU A 57 7.61 3.16 1.04
CA LEU A 57 8.95 2.63 0.84
C LEU A 57 9.82 3.54 -0.05
N ALA A 58 9.28 4.09 -1.13
CA ALA A 58 9.99 5.03 -1.99
C ALA A 58 10.41 6.30 -1.22
N ALA A 59 9.53 6.84 -0.38
CA ALA A 59 9.84 7.96 0.48
C ALA A 59 10.95 7.61 1.49
N ARG A 60 10.93 6.40 2.07
CA ARG A 60 12.01 5.90 2.93
C ARG A 60 13.34 5.80 2.19
N ILE A 61 13.37 5.21 1.01
CA ILE A 61 14.57 5.05 0.17
C ILE A 61 15.20 6.41 -0.17
N MET A 62 14.36 7.40 -0.53
CA MET A 62 14.80 8.74 -0.89
C MET A 62 15.04 9.64 0.32
N ASN A 63 14.76 9.18 1.55
CA ASN A 63 14.71 10.01 2.75
C ASN A 63 13.88 11.30 2.53
N ALA A 64 12.70 11.13 1.96
CA ALA A 64 11.76 12.18 1.60
C ALA A 64 10.62 12.27 2.61
N THR A 65 10.00 13.45 2.71
CA THR A 65 8.71 13.60 3.39
C THR A 65 7.60 13.19 2.42
N LEU A 66 6.81 12.18 2.78
CA LEU A 66 5.67 11.73 2.00
C LEU A 66 4.48 12.69 2.23
N VAL A 67 3.90 13.19 1.16
CA VAL A 67 2.57 13.81 1.21
C VAL A 67 1.54 12.68 1.11
N LEU A 68 0.41 12.79 1.82
CA LEU A 68 -0.64 11.77 1.78
C LEU A 68 -0.95 11.31 0.34
N PRO A 69 -0.97 10.00 0.07
CA PRO A 69 -1.18 9.48 -1.27
C PRO A 69 -2.51 9.95 -1.87
N GLU A 70 -2.50 10.30 -3.15
CA GLU A 70 -3.71 10.58 -3.92
C GLU A 70 -4.23 9.28 -4.52
N LEU A 71 -5.52 8.98 -4.31
CA LEU A 71 -6.19 7.82 -4.89
C LEU A 71 -6.84 8.22 -6.21
N ASP A 72 -6.62 7.44 -7.26
CA ASP A 72 -7.31 7.63 -8.52
C ASP A 72 -8.78 7.20 -8.37
N ALA A 73 -9.69 8.17 -8.36
CA ALA A 73 -11.12 7.93 -8.36
C ALA A 73 -11.60 7.46 -9.75
N ASN A 74 -10.95 7.91 -10.82
CA ASN A 74 -11.62 7.98 -12.12
C ASN A 74 -11.70 6.67 -12.91
N SER A 75 -10.97 5.62 -12.53
CA SER A 75 -10.87 4.44 -13.38
C SER A 75 -12.03 3.44 -13.21
N PHE A 76 -12.66 3.36 -12.02
CA PHE A 76 -13.70 2.34 -11.73
C PHE A 76 -14.79 2.76 -10.73
N TRP A 77 -14.58 3.79 -9.88
CA TRP A 77 -15.48 4.13 -8.77
C TRP A 77 -15.72 5.64 -8.70
N HIS A 78 -16.96 6.12 -8.83
CA HIS A 78 -17.30 7.55 -8.73
C HIS A 78 -17.30 8.04 -7.27
N ASP A 79 -16.19 7.86 -6.54
CA ASP A 79 -16.04 8.25 -5.14
C ASP A 79 -14.93 9.31 -5.00
N ASP A 80 -15.28 10.50 -4.53
CA ASP A 80 -14.38 11.64 -4.31
C ASP A 80 -13.78 11.68 -2.90
N SER A 81 -14.13 10.70 -2.05
CA SER A 81 -13.63 10.52 -0.68
C SER A 81 -12.10 10.52 -0.57
N GLY A 82 -11.39 10.02 -1.59
CA GLY A 82 -9.93 9.92 -1.61
C GLY A 82 -9.35 9.14 -0.43
N PHE A 83 -8.05 9.33 -0.16
CA PHE A 83 -7.35 8.62 0.92
C PHE A 83 -7.98 8.91 2.29
N GLN A 84 -8.29 10.18 2.56
CA GLN A 84 -8.82 10.62 3.84
C GLN A 84 -10.27 10.19 4.08
N GLY A 85 -11.02 9.79 3.06
CA GLY A 85 -12.37 9.26 3.24
C GLY A 85 -12.38 7.77 3.60
N ILE A 86 -11.37 7.02 3.18
CA ILE A 86 -11.29 5.56 3.37
C ILE A 86 -10.48 5.18 4.62
N TYR A 87 -9.31 5.80 4.79
CA TYR A 87 -8.33 5.41 5.80
C TYR A 87 -8.30 6.37 6.99
N ASP A 88 -7.91 5.83 8.15
CA ASP A 88 -7.62 6.59 9.35
C ASP A 88 -6.25 7.28 9.21
N VAL A 89 -6.28 8.57 8.86
CA VAL A 89 -5.10 9.39 8.57
C VAL A 89 -4.20 9.55 9.80
N GLU A 90 -4.79 9.80 10.96
CA GLU A 90 -4.03 10.00 12.20
C GLU A 90 -3.30 8.70 12.58
N HIS A 91 -4.01 7.56 12.52
CA HIS A 91 -3.41 6.26 12.76
C HIS A 91 -2.29 5.95 11.75
N PHE A 92 -2.48 6.28 10.48
CA PHE A 92 -1.48 6.06 9.42
C PHE A 92 -0.19 6.83 9.70
N ILE A 93 -0.28 8.14 9.98
CA ILE A 93 0.87 9.00 10.31
C ILE A 93 1.54 8.51 11.60
N LYS A 94 0.76 8.25 12.64
CA LYS A 94 1.27 7.82 13.95
C LYS A 94 1.99 6.48 13.89
N SER A 95 1.49 5.54 13.09
CA SER A 95 2.05 4.18 12.95
C SER A 95 3.39 4.19 12.20
N LEU A 96 3.60 5.15 11.30
CA LEU A 96 4.79 5.24 10.44
C LEU A 96 5.78 6.33 10.88
N ARG A 97 5.56 6.98 12.02
CA ARG A 97 6.40 8.10 12.51
C ARG A 97 7.90 7.80 12.66
N TYR A 98 8.27 6.53 12.88
CA TYR A 98 9.66 6.09 12.98
C TYR A 98 10.20 5.52 11.66
N ASP A 99 9.38 5.50 10.62
CA ASP A 99 9.72 4.98 9.29
C ASP A 99 9.96 6.13 8.32
N VAL A 100 8.98 7.02 8.21
CA VAL A 100 8.99 8.13 7.26
C VAL A 100 8.20 9.32 7.80
N HIS A 101 8.62 10.53 7.44
CA HIS A 101 7.85 11.74 7.73
C HIS A 101 6.68 11.84 6.77
N ILE A 102 5.48 12.07 7.31
CA ILE A 102 4.24 12.16 6.52
C ILE A 102 3.53 13.47 6.83
N VAL A 103 3.09 14.17 5.78
CA VAL A 103 2.29 15.40 5.87
C VAL A 103 1.02 15.26 5.05
N GLU A 104 -0.05 15.94 5.46
CA GLU A 104 -1.32 15.88 4.74
C GLU A 104 -1.29 16.60 3.39
N LYS A 105 -0.59 17.74 3.35
CA LYS A 105 -0.47 18.59 2.15
C LYS A 105 0.93 19.14 2.03
N LEU A 106 1.30 19.54 0.82
CA LEU A 106 2.54 20.28 0.60
C LEU A 106 2.55 21.58 1.41
N PRO A 107 3.71 21.98 1.95
CA PRO A 107 3.82 23.23 2.67
C PRO A 107 3.57 24.43 1.73
N GLU A 108 3.03 25.48 2.32
CA GLU A 108 2.89 26.78 1.66
C GLU A 108 4.17 27.59 1.90
N ILE A 109 4.76 28.11 0.83
CA ILE A 109 6.00 28.89 0.90
C ILE A 109 5.62 30.36 0.88
N GLN A 110 6.01 31.10 1.93
CA GLN A 110 5.92 32.56 1.92
C GLN A 110 7.08 33.12 1.09
N LYS A 111 6.76 33.87 0.03
CA LYS A 111 7.75 34.58 -0.80
C LYS A 111 7.25 35.99 -1.05
N ASN A 112 8.00 37.00 -0.59
CA ASN A 112 7.71 38.43 -0.77
C ASN A 112 6.30 38.84 -0.28
N GLY A 113 5.91 38.41 0.92
CA GLY A 113 4.60 38.72 1.50
C GLY A 113 3.42 37.95 0.89
N ASN A 114 3.65 37.15 -0.16
CA ASN A 114 2.63 36.31 -0.80
C ASN A 114 2.86 34.82 -0.48
N THR A 115 1.79 34.15 -0.08
CA THR A 115 1.77 32.70 0.14
C THR A 115 1.62 31.97 -1.20
N LYS A 116 2.65 31.25 -1.64
CA LYS A 116 2.60 30.40 -2.84
C LYS A 116 2.57 28.92 -2.44
N LYS A 117 1.62 28.17 -3.00
CA LYS A 117 1.58 26.71 -2.90
C LYS A 117 2.82 26.12 -3.59
N MET A 118 3.59 25.29 -2.89
CA MET A 118 4.68 24.54 -3.50
C MET A 118 4.13 23.67 -4.63
N LYS A 119 4.73 23.74 -5.82
CA LYS A 119 4.37 22.88 -6.96
C LYS A 119 5.34 21.71 -7.03
N ALA A 120 4.81 20.51 -7.16
CA ALA A 120 5.61 19.31 -7.34
C ALA A 120 5.91 19.09 -8.83
N TYR A 121 7.17 18.79 -9.16
CA TYR A 121 7.59 18.47 -10.52
C TYR A 121 7.15 17.05 -10.89
N GLN A 122 6.39 16.91 -11.98
CA GLN A 122 5.86 15.62 -12.38
C GLN A 122 6.94 14.74 -13.00
N VAL A 123 7.08 13.51 -12.49
CA VAL A 123 7.99 12.50 -13.02
C VAL A 123 7.21 11.21 -13.26
N ARG A 124 7.43 10.58 -14.41
CA ARG A 124 6.84 9.27 -14.73
C ARG A 124 7.84 8.17 -14.39
N PRO A 125 7.66 7.41 -13.30
CA PRO A 125 8.55 6.30 -12.98
C PRO A 125 8.45 5.15 -13.99
N PRO A 126 9.57 4.45 -14.30
CA PRO A 126 9.55 3.20 -15.04
C PRO A 126 8.68 2.14 -14.34
N ARG A 127 8.21 1.14 -15.09
CA ARG A 127 7.53 -0.02 -14.50
C ARG A 127 8.55 -0.83 -13.70
N ASP A 128 8.18 -1.27 -12.52
CA ASP A 128 9.03 -2.07 -11.61
C ASP A 128 10.41 -1.44 -11.40
N ALA A 129 10.45 -0.11 -11.27
CA ALA A 129 11.71 0.63 -11.21
C ALA A 129 12.59 0.13 -10.05
N PRO A 130 13.90 -0.08 -10.29
CA PRO A 130 14.81 -0.54 -9.25
C PRO A 130 15.04 0.55 -8.20
N ILE A 131 15.53 0.16 -7.03
CA ILE A 131 15.90 1.08 -5.94
C ILE A 131 16.88 2.15 -6.44
N SER A 132 17.81 1.78 -7.32
CA SER A 132 18.79 2.70 -7.90
C SER A 132 18.15 3.88 -8.63
N TRP A 133 16.99 3.69 -9.29
CA TRP A 133 16.28 4.77 -9.96
C TRP A 133 15.76 5.82 -8.97
N TYR A 134 15.31 5.37 -7.79
CA TYR A 134 14.86 6.27 -6.73
C TYR A 134 16.02 7.03 -6.09
N THR A 135 17.16 6.37 -5.86
CA THR A 135 18.34 7.00 -5.24
C THR A 135 19.14 7.88 -6.21
N THR A 136 18.87 7.81 -7.51
CA THR A 136 19.54 8.61 -8.55
C THR A 136 18.56 9.59 -9.20
N VAL A 137 17.82 9.16 -10.21
CA VAL A 137 16.96 9.99 -11.07
C VAL A 137 15.88 10.72 -10.26
N ALA A 138 15.12 9.99 -9.44
CA ALA A 138 14.02 10.60 -8.70
C ALA A 138 14.55 11.55 -7.61
N LEU A 139 15.58 11.14 -6.88
CA LEU A 139 16.20 11.95 -5.84
C LEU A 139 16.85 13.22 -6.39
N GLU A 140 17.50 13.14 -7.55
CA GLU A 140 18.07 14.30 -8.23
C GLU A 140 16.98 15.32 -8.57
N LYS A 141 15.87 14.87 -9.18
CA LYS A 141 14.71 15.73 -9.46
C LYS A 141 14.06 16.30 -8.20
N MET A 142 14.03 15.53 -7.12
CA MET A 142 13.54 16.03 -5.83
C MET A 142 14.43 17.13 -5.26
N LYS A 143 15.76 16.99 -5.34
CA LYS A 143 16.70 18.03 -4.89
C LYS A 143 16.63 19.28 -5.77
N GLU A 144 16.44 19.12 -7.07
CA GLU A 144 16.31 20.22 -8.04
C GLU A 144 15.04 21.05 -7.79
N HIS A 145 13.90 20.40 -7.56
CA HIS A 145 12.59 21.06 -7.49
C HIS A 145 12.01 21.19 -6.07
N GLY A 146 12.62 20.57 -5.07
CA GLY A 146 12.14 20.50 -3.69
C GLY A 146 10.95 19.55 -3.46
N ALA A 147 10.10 19.36 -4.47
CA ALA A 147 9.01 18.40 -4.47
C ALA A 147 8.84 17.73 -5.84
N ILE A 148 8.59 16.43 -5.84
CA ILE A 148 8.25 15.66 -7.06
C ILE A 148 6.89 14.98 -6.92
N TYR A 149 6.27 14.74 -8.06
CA TYR A 149 4.99 14.06 -8.16
C TYR A 149 5.10 12.86 -9.09
N LEU A 150 5.06 11.66 -8.51
CA LEU A 150 5.12 10.42 -9.26
C LEU A 150 3.71 10.00 -9.68
N THR A 151 3.44 10.09 -10.98
CA THR A 151 2.15 9.69 -11.54
C THR A 151 2.30 9.16 -12.98
N PRO A 152 1.64 8.04 -13.34
CA PRO A 152 0.87 7.15 -12.46
C PRO A 152 1.77 6.24 -11.62
N PHE A 153 1.36 5.91 -10.39
CA PHE A 153 2.14 5.13 -9.42
C PHE A 153 1.58 3.72 -9.13
N SER A 154 1.31 2.91 -10.16
CA SER A 154 0.98 1.48 -10.01
C SER A 154 2.10 0.61 -10.55
N HIS A 155 2.58 -0.37 -9.78
CA HIS A 155 3.74 -1.23 -10.12
C HIS A 155 4.97 -0.42 -10.57
N ARG A 156 5.36 0.57 -9.77
CA ARG A 156 6.46 1.51 -10.07
C ARG A 156 7.70 1.34 -9.20
N LEU A 157 7.73 0.34 -8.33
CA LEU A 157 8.88 -0.01 -7.51
C LEU A 157 9.00 -1.54 -7.56
N ALA A 158 10.22 -2.04 -7.81
CA ALA A 158 10.49 -3.47 -7.93
C ALA A 158 9.92 -4.28 -6.75
N GLU A 159 9.23 -5.39 -7.05
CA GLU A 159 8.57 -6.23 -6.04
C GLU A 159 9.62 -6.97 -5.19
N GLU A 160 10.57 -7.63 -5.86
CA GLU A 160 11.67 -8.33 -5.20
C GLU A 160 12.80 -7.37 -4.88
N ILE A 161 13.04 -7.22 -3.58
CA ILE A 161 14.11 -6.40 -3.01
C ILE A 161 14.83 -7.23 -1.96
N ASP A 162 16.15 -7.39 -2.13
CA ASP A 162 17.00 -8.18 -1.24
C ASP A 162 17.03 -7.67 0.21
N ASN A 163 16.69 -6.39 0.42
CA ASN A 163 16.60 -5.82 1.76
C ASN A 163 15.31 -6.26 2.47
N HIS A 164 15.45 -7.23 3.37
CA HIS A 164 14.35 -7.73 4.17
C HIS A 164 13.63 -6.67 5.03
N GLU A 165 14.30 -5.58 5.45
CA GLU A 165 13.63 -4.51 6.21
C GLU A 165 12.69 -3.69 5.32
N TYR A 166 12.99 -3.57 4.02
CA TYR A 166 12.09 -2.91 3.06
C TYR A 166 10.82 -3.72 2.83
N GLN A 167 10.94 -5.04 2.74
CA GLN A 167 9.77 -5.93 2.69
C GLN A 167 8.96 -5.87 3.99
N ARG A 168 9.62 -5.83 5.16
CA ARG A 168 8.93 -5.64 6.45
C ARG A 168 8.20 -4.31 6.54
N LEU A 169 8.78 -3.23 6.01
CA LEU A 169 8.10 -1.93 5.94
C LEU A 169 6.84 -2.02 5.07
N ARG A 170 6.90 -2.64 3.89
CA ARG A 170 5.71 -2.88 3.06
C ARG A 170 4.64 -3.65 3.83
N CYS A 171 5.00 -4.75 4.49
CA CYS A 171 4.09 -5.52 5.32
C CYS A 171 3.49 -4.67 6.45
N ARG A 172 4.31 -3.86 7.13
CA ARG A 172 3.87 -2.98 8.21
C ARG A 172 2.87 -1.93 7.73
N VAL A 173 3.15 -1.30 6.59
CA VAL A 173 2.22 -0.35 5.97
C VAL A 173 0.91 -1.04 5.61
N ASN A 174 1.00 -2.18 4.92
CA ASN A 174 -0.16 -2.92 4.42
C ASN A 174 -1.07 -3.39 5.56
N TYR A 175 -0.52 -4.10 6.55
CA TYR A 175 -1.31 -4.81 7.55
C TYR A 175 -1.58 -4.01 8.83
N HIS A 176 -0.77 -2.99 9.13
CA HIS A 176 -0.89 -2.25 10.39
C HIS A 176 -1.18 -0.76 10.20
N ALA A 177 -0.54 -0.08 9.25
CA ALA A 177 -0.74 1.36 9.07
C ALA A 177 -2.01 1.68 8.28
N LEU A 178 -2.33 0.90 7.24
CA LEU A 178 -3.54 1.08 6.42
C LEU A 178 -4.77 0.50 7.10
N ARG A 179 -5.27 1.26 8.09
CA ARG A 179 -6.52 0.96 8.79
C ARG A 179 -7.66 1.78 8.20
N PHE A 180 -8.80 1.13 7.93
CA PHE A 180 -10.00 1.85 7.53
C PHE A 180 -10.51 2.75 8.66
N LYS A 181 -11.30 3.77 8.30
CA LYS A 181 -11.92 4.65 9.28
C LYS A 181 -12.70 3.89 10.36
N PRO A 182 -12.77 4.44 11.59
CA PRO A 182 -13.46 3.79 12.71
C PRO A 182 -14.90 3.34 12.40
N HIS A 183 -15.67 4.14 11.66
CA HIS A 183 -17.05 3.78 11.32
C HIS A 183 -17.15 2.57 10.37
N ILE A 184 -16.24 2.46 9.40
CA ILE A 184 -16.14 1.29 8.49
C ILE A 184 -15.80 0.04 9.31
N MET A 185 -14.81 0.16 10.20
CA MET A 185 -14.40 -0.93 11.08
C MET A 185 -15.51 -1.35 12.05
N HIS A 186 -16.25 -0.39 12.62
CA HIS A 186 -17.37 -0.65 13.52
C HIS A 186 -18.48 -1.42 12.80
N LEU A 187 -18.87 -0.96 11.61
CA LEU A 187 -19.86 -1.64 10.79
C LEU A 187 -19.44 -3.07 10.47
N SER A 188 -18.20 -3.24 9.99
CA SER A 188 -17.62 -4.57 9.69
C SER A 188 -17.65 -5.50 10.91
N ASN A 189 -17.19 -5.02 12.07
CA ASN A 189 -17.21 -5.80 13.31
C ASN A 189 -18.64 -6.15 13.75
N SER A 190 -19.61 -5.25 13.55
CA SER A 190 -21.01 -5.50 13.89
C SER A 190 -21.59 -6.66 13.06
N ILE A 191 -21.32 -6.66 11.75
CA ILE A 191 -21.72 -7.74 10.83
C ILE A 191 -21.06 -9.06 11.25
N ILE A 192 -19.74 -9.05 11.50
CA ILE A 192 -19.00 -10.24 11.91
C ILE A 192 -19.54 -10.80 13.24
N ASN A 193 -19.83 -9.93 14.21
CA ASN A 193 -20.37 -10.34 15.50
C ASN A 193 -21.76 -10.98 15.36
N GLN A 194 -22.62 -10.45 14.49
CA GLN A 194 -23.92 -11.05 14.21
C GLN A 194 -23.79 -12.42 13.54
N LEU A 195 -22.91 -12.57 12.55
CA LEU A 195 -22.68 -13.86 11.89
C LEU A 195 -22.14 -14.90 12.87
N ARG A 196 -21.15 -14.53 13.71
CA ARG A 196 -20.60 -15.42 14.75
C ARG A 196 -21.62 -15.83 15.80
N ALA A 197 -22.57 -14.95 16.13
CA ALA A 197 -23.66 -15.27 17.06
C ALA A 197 -24.63 -16.32 16.49
N GLN A 198 -24.69 -16.48 15.17
CA GLN A 198 -25.51 -17.51 14.50
C GLN A 198 -24.76 -18.82 14.25
N GLY A 199 -23.44 -18.84 14.46
CA GLY A 199 -22.59 -20.02 14.33
C GLY A 199 -21.31 -19.76 13.54
N HIS A 200 -20.62 -20.85 13.18
CA HIS A 200 -19.47 -20.76 12.28
C HIS A 200 -19.94 -20.35 10.88
N PHE A 201 -19.16 -19.50 10.21
CA PHE A 201 -19.44 -19.06 8.84
C PHE A 201 -18.17 -19.11 7.99
N MET A 202 -18.36 -19.25 6.68
CA MET A 202 -17.31 -19.16 5.68
C MET A 202 -17.55 -17.92 4.82
N ALA A 203 -16.50 -17.13 4.61
CA ALA A 203 -16.52 -16.01 3.68
C ALA A 203 -15.72 -16.35 2.42
N ILE A 204 -16.34 -16.23 1.26
CA ILE A 204 -15.71 -16.47 -0.04
C ILE A 204 -15.80 -15.20 -0.87
N HIS A 205 -14.65 -14.62 -1.23
CA HIS A 205 -14.59 -13.49 -2.15
C HIS A 205 -14.49 -14.01 -3.59
N LEU A 206 -15.61 -13.96 -4.32
CA LEU A 206 -15.68 -14.36 -5.72
C LEU A 206 -15.56 -13.13 -6.62
N ARG A 207 -14.59 -13.12 -7.54
CA ARG A 207 -14.38 -12.05 -8.51
C ARG A 207 -14.83 -12.52 -9.90
N PHE A 208 -15.96 -11.98 -10.38
CA PHE A 208 -16.55 -12.32 -11.68
C PHE A 208 -16.48 -11.14 -12.68
N GLU A 209 -15.30 -10.58 -12.86
CA GLU A 209 -15.09 -9.58 -13.91
C GLU A 209 -14.81 -10.29 -15.26
N MET A 210 -15.31 -9.72 -16.36
CA MET A 210 -15.17 -10.34 -17.69
C MET A 210 -13.71 -10.56 -18.10
N ASP A 211 -12.79 -9.71 -17.64
CA ASP A 211 -11.35 -9.85 -17.87
C ASP A 211 -10.77 -11.08 -17.15
N MET A 212 -11.21 -11.37 -15.92
CA MET A 212 -10.83 -12.57 -15.17
C MET A 212 -11.40 -13.84 -15.79
N LEU A 213 -12.64 -13.81 -16.28
CA LEU A 213 -13.26 -14.96 -16.96
C LEU A 213 -12.61 -15.25 -18.32
N ALA A 214 -12.23 -14.22 -19.08
CA ALA A 214 -11.50 -14.40 -20.33
C ALA A 214 -10.09 -14.99 -20.10
N PHE A 215 -9.41 -14.59 -19.02
CA PHE A 215 -8.12 -15.18 -18.63
C PHE A 215 -8.26 -16.62 -18.14
N ALA A 216 -9.27 -16.93 -17.33
CA ALA A 216 -9.51 -18.29 -16.83
C ALA A 216 -10.03 -19.24 -17.93
N GLY A 217 -10.82 -18.72 -18.88
CA GLY A 217 -11.37 -19.48 -20.00
C GLY A 217 -10.32 -19.98 -21.00
N TYR A 218 -9.16 -19.34 -21.08
CA TYR A 218 -8.06 -19.79 -21.95
C TYR A 218 -7.26 -20.98 -21.37
N VAL A 219 -7.38 -21.23 -20.06
CA VAL A 219 -6.64 -22.30 -19.36
C VAL A 219 -7.35 -23.67 -19.50
N HIS A 220 -8.61 -23.70 -19.94
CA HIS A 220 -9.35 -24.96 -20.09
C HIS A 220 -8.92 -25.83 -21.28
N THR A 221 -8.08 -25.34 -22.20
CA THR A 221 -7.59 -26.12 -23.35
C THR A 221 -6.12 -26.57 -23.27
N LEU A 222 -5.35 -26.15 -22.26
CA LEU A 222 -3.94 -26.55 -22.12
C LEU A 222 -3.59 -26.86 -20.67
N THR A 223 -3.64 -28.15 -20.34
CA THR A 223 -2.86 -28.85 -19.30
C THR A 223 -3.11 -28.52 -17.82
N LEU A 224 -3.54 -29.57 -17.11
CA LEU A 224 -4.04 -29.63 -15.74
C LEU A 224 -2.98 -29.49 -14.62
N PHE A 225 -1.90 -28.71 -14.80
CA PHE A 225 -0.87 -28.52 -13.78
C PHE A 225 -0.33 -27.08 -13.78
N SER A 226 -0.99 -26.16 -13.06
CA SER A 226 -0.35 -24.91 -12.59
C SER A 226 -1.21 -24.02 -11.67
N CYS A 227 -2.48 -24.33 -11.40
CA CYS A 227 -3.32 -23.49 -10.54
C CYS A 227 -2.97 -23.47 -9.03
N ILE A 228 -1.84 -24.03 -8.59
CA ILE A 228 -1.45 -24.08 -7.16
C ILE A 228 -0.31 -23.08 -6.81
N GLN A 229 0.32 -22.38 -7.76
CA GLN A 229 1.47 -21.51 -7.42
C GLN A 229 1.17 -20.03 -7.13
N GLY A 230 -0.09 -19.58 -7.11
CA GLY A 230 -0.41 -18.15 -6.96
C GLY A 230 -0.95 -17.66 -5.60
N TYR A 231 -1.41 -18.55 -4.72
CA TYR A 231 -2.20 -18.15 -3.54
C TYR A 231 -1.87 -18.92 -2.26
N ASN A 232 -0.62 -19.33 -2.07
CA ASN A 232 -0.14 -19.76 -0.76
C ASN A 232 0.63 -18.62 -0.09
N SER A 233 -0.10 -17.68 0.50
CA SER A 233 0.35 -16.85 1.63
C SER A 233 -0.81 -15.93 2.04
N ILE A 234 -1.66 -16.40 2.96
CA ILE A 234 -2.23 -15.68 4.12
C ILE A 234 -2.97 -16.76 4.90
N GLY A 235 -2.29 -17.28 5.91
CA GLY A 235 -2.79 -18.01 7.06
C GLY A 235 -1.96 -17.54 8.25
#